data_AF-A0A7V9JX88-F1
#
_entry.id   AF-A0A7V9JX88-F1
#
_cell.length_a   1.000
_cell.length_b   1.000
_cell.length_c   1.000
_cell.angle_alpha   90.00
_cell.angle_beta   90.00
_cell.angle_gamma   90.00
#
_symmetry.space_group_name_H-M   'P 1'
#
loop_
_entity.id
_entity.type
_entity.pdbx_description
1 polymer ?
#
loop_
_entity_poly.entity_id
_entity_poly.type
_entity_poly.pdbx_seq_one_letter_code
_entity_poly.pdbx_strand_id
1 'polypeptide(L)'
;MLLVGLTGGIGSGKSTVAAMLAERGAIVVDADAITRRLQEPGTEVFNAIVARFGDDVVADDGTLDRPALAALVFGSGPPSADDSGASAAARHDLESIVHPAVGAEMRRQVDAHHGTAAIVVYGIPLLVESDRAGYAVVLVVDVDPEVAVRRLVAQRGFDEGDARRRIAAQVSRAERLAVADRVLDNSHTLDELRAQVDTAWEWLRDLPHPDRDPTPGGSSPPPGVPLGPATSEELDEVVTFVAPCQARPATNVAYLAEEIIGIRAELEQLEPPWWGRCRVARDVDGHLLGVALVDIDAELARAWVQGPWTAPDRWDELAPALMTAVLGLLPDGIDDIELSGHVRNIGLRALALDAGLEASPIHHVLVADGEVARSWPGPADGGVAALDPQVDGADVARLHDLLFPATYRSGAQLVADVADGDARGWVARAGGPPVGYAVAQVQPDGEGYLDFVGVAAEARHGGWGRRLVTACVAALLEDGGVDHVALTVDETNVAALALYRSLGFRPETDIVGYRTPGHRRRPRP
;
A
#
# COMPACT_ATOMS: atom_id res chain seq x y z
N MET A 1 -12.17 8.00 -11.39
CA MET A 1 -11.46 7.35 -12.51
C MET A 1 -10.91 6.00 -12.04
N LEU A 2 -10.47 5.15 -12.95
CA LEU A 2 -9.64 3.97 -12.64
C LEU A 2 -8.21 4.25 -13.09
N LEU A 3 -7.27 4.35 -12.15
CA LEU A 3 -5.86 4.57 -12.47
C LEU A 3 -5.15 3.22 -12.63
N VAL A 4 -4.71 2.92 -13.85
CA VAL A 4 -4.11 1.65 -14.25
C VAL A 4 -2.63 1.84 -14.50
N GLY A 5 -1.78 1.15 -13.74
CA GLY A 5 -0.36 1.08 -14.03
C GLY A 5 -0.09 0.24 -15.28
N LEU A 6 0.74 0.72 -16.20
CA LEU A 6 1.20 -0.06 -17.36
C LEU A 6 2.72 -0.07 -17.38
N THR A 7 3.30 -1.27 -17.25
CA THR A 7 4.76 -1.48 -17.25
C THR A 7 5.16 -2.64 -18.16
N GLY A 8 6.46 -2.80 -18.39
CA GLY A 8 7.04 -3.84 -19.21
C GLY A 8 8.53 -3.60 -19.43
N GLY A 9 9.30 -4.69 -19.59
CA GLY A 9 10.73 -4.58 -19.87
C GLY A 9 11.02 -3.85 -21.19
N ILE A 10 12.24 -3.35 -21.37
CA ILE A 10 12.64 -2.73 -22.64
C ILE A 10 12.44 -3.73 -23.79
N GLY A 11 11.80 -3.30 -24.89
CA GLY A 11 11.49 -4.19 -26.03
C GLY A 11 10.23 -5.06 -25.86
N SER A 12 9.54 -5.00 -24.72
CA SER A 12 8.29 -5.74 -24.46
C SER A 12 7.10 -5.31 -25.31
N GLY A 13 7.06 -4.06 -25.79
CA GLY A 13 5.93 -3.51 -26.55
C GLY A 13 4.91 -2.74 -25.70
N LYS A 14 5.30 -2.24 -24.52
CA LYS A 14 4.48 -1.32 -23.69
C LYS A 14 3.77 -0.23 -24.50
N SER A 15 4.49 0.49 -25.37
CA SER A 15 3.91 1.56 -26.18
C SER A 15 2.85 1.07 -27.18
N THR A 16 2.99 -0.16 -27.68
CA THR A 16 2.01 -0.79 -28.57
C THR A 16 0.72 -1.08 -27.81
N VAL A 17 0.82 -1.65 -26.61
CA VAL A 17 -0.33 -1.90 -25.74
C VAL A 17 -1.00 -0.60 -25.31
N ALA A 18 -0.22 0.42 -24.95
CA ALA A 18 -0.74 1.74 -24.60
C ALA A 18 -1.57 2.35 -25.75
N ALA A 19 -1.06 2.27 -26.99
CA ALA A 19 -1.79 2.73 -28.17
C ALA A 19 -3.09 1.94 -28.39
N MET A 20 -3.05 0.62 -28.25
CA MET A 20 -4.26 -0.22 -28.36
C MET A 20 -5.30 0.11 -27.28
N LEU A 21 -4.88 0.41 -26.05
CA LEU A 21 -5.79 0.85 -24.99
C LEU A 21 -6.36 2.24 -25.28
N ALA A 22 -5.55 3.16 -25.80
CA ALA A 22 -6.01 4.49 -26.23
C ALA A 22 -7.08 4.40 -27.33
N GLU A 23 -6.90 3.52 -28.32
CA GLU A 23 -7.89 3.24 -29.38
C GLU A 23 -9.25 2.79 -28.82
N ARG A 24 -9.26 2.18 -27.62
CA ARG A 24 -10.46 1.70 -26.93
C ARG A 24 -11.09 2.76 -26.01
N GLY A 25 -10.44 3.92 -25.86
CA GLY A 25 -10.94 5.05 -25.06
C GLY A 25 -10.19 5.27 -23.74
N ALA A 26 -9.09 4.55 -23.48
CA ALA A 26 -8.25 4.84 -22.33
C ALA A 26 -7.53 6.20 -22.49
N ILE A 27 -7.40 6.95 -21.40
CA ILE A 27 -6.53 8.12 -21.35
C ILE A 27 -5.12 7.64 -21.02
N VAL A 28 -4.18 7.79 -21.94
CA VAL A 28 -2.79 7.36 -21.73
C VAL A 28 -1.93 8.53 -21.26
N VAL A 29 -1.37 8.39 -20.06
CA VAL A 29 -0.37 9.31 -19.49
C VAL A 29 0.99 8.62 -19.57
N ASP A 30 1.79 8.97 -20.60
CA ASP A 30 3.09 8.35 -20.87
C ASP A 30 4.25 9.29 -20.51
N ALA A 31 5.06 8.89 -19.53
CA ALA A 31 6.21 9.64 -19.05
C ALA A 31 7.23 9.93 -20.17
N ASP A 32 7.46 8.99 -21.09
CA ASP A 32 8.43 9.15 -22.17
C ASP A 32 7.94 10.20 -23.17
N ALA A 33 6.65 10.19 -23.48
CA ALA A 33 6.02 11.16 -24.38
C ALA A 33 5.99 12.57 -23.75
N ILE A 34 5.67 12.65 -22.45
CA ILE A 34 5.69 13.91 -21.70
C ILE A 34 7.10 14.47 -21.63
N THR A 35 8.10 13.65 -21.31
CA THR A 35 9.51 14.06 -21.27
C THR A 35 9.96 14.62 -22.61
N ARG A 36 9.59 13.97 -23.72
CA ARG A 36 9.92 14.47 -25.07
C ARG A 36 9.31 15.83 -25.34
N ARG A 37 8.02 16.00 -25.03
CA ARG A 37 7.28 17.25 -25.24
C ARG A 37 7.82 18.39 -24.38
N LEU A 38 8.12 18.11 -23.11
CA LEU A 38 8.72 19.09 -22.22
C LEU A 38 10.13 19.48 -22.65
N GLN A 39 10.82 18.68 -23.46
CA GLN A 39 12.15 19.00 -23.99
C GLN A 39 12.11 19.61 -25.40
N GLU A 40 10.94 19.98 -25.93
CA GLU A 40 10.83 20.68 -27.21
C GLU A 40 11.34 22.13 -27.12
N PRO A 41 11.84 22.71 -28.21
CA PRO A 41 12.35 24.08 -28.20
C PRO A 41 11.32 25.10 -27.68
N GLY A 42 11.76 25.99 -26.80
CA GLY A 42 10.93 27.05 -26.22
C GLY A 42 10.18 26.69 -24.94
N THR A 43 10.26 25.44 -24.47
CA THR A 43 9.75 25.06 -23.15
C THR A 43 10.71 25.46 -22.03
N GLU A 44 10.21 25.54 -20.80
CA GLU A 44 11.03 25.84 -19.61
C GLU A 44 12.10 24.77 -19.36
N VAL A 45 11.76 23.49 -19.53
CA VAL A 45 12.70 22.37 -19.34
C VAL A 45 13.79 22.38 -20.42
N PHE A 46 13.46 22.66 -21.69
CA PHE A 46 14.48 22.83 -22.73
C PHE A 46 15.44 23.97 -22.41
N ASN A 47 14.90 25.15 -22.05
CA ASN A 47 15.72 26.32 -21.73
C ASN A 47 16.63 26.07 -20.51
N ALA A 48 16.14 25.35 -19.50
CA ALA A 48 16.92 24.97 -18.32
C ALA A 48 18.06 23.99 -18.67
N ILE A 49 17.80 23.01 -19.57
CA ILE A 49 18.82 22.09 -20.07
C ILE A 49 19.90 22.87 -20.84
N VAL A 50 19.52 23.73 -21.79
CA VAL A 50 20.48 24.53 -22.56
C VAL A 50 21.28 25.46 -21.65
N ALA A 51 20.64 26.11 -20.68
CA ALA A 51 21.34 26.98 -19.72
C ALA A 51 22.38 26.22 -18.87
N ARG A 52 22.13 24.93 -18.57
CA ARG A 52 23.03 24.10 -17.76
C ARG A 52 24.14 23.45 -18.58
N PHE A 53 23.83 22.95 -19.78
CA PHE A 53 24.74 22.12 -20.57
C PHE A 53 25.35 22.86 -21.77
N GLY A 54 24.93 24.10 -22.03
CA GLY A 54 25.41 24.94 -23.12
C GLY A 54 24.71 24.63 -24.45
N ASP A 55 25.10 25.37 -25.49
CA ASP A 55 24.51 25.21 -26.83
C ASP A 55 24.95 23.91 -27.53
N ASP A 56 25.97 23.21 -27.00
CA ASP A 56 26.47 21.93 -27.54
C ASP A 56 25.45 20.78 -27.46
N VAL A 57 24.36 20.94 -26.68
CA VAL A 57 23.26 19.97 -26.63
C VAL A 57 22.09 20.35 -27.54
N VAL A 58 22.26 21.34 -28.40
CA VAL A 58 21.25 21.79 -29.38
C VAL A 58 21.72 21.39 -30.78
N ALA A 59 20.88 20.65 -31.50
CA ALA A 59 21.13 20.25 -32.88
C ALA A 59 20.97 21.44 -33.85
N ASP A 60 21.45 21.28 -35.08
CA ASP A 60 21.38 22.32 -36.13
C ASP A 60 19.95 22.80 -36.44
N ASP A 61 18.94 21.97 -36.17
CA ASP A 61 17.53 22.28 -36.36
C ASP A 61 16.88 23.00 -35.15
N GLY A 62 17.68 23.30 -34.12
CA GLY A 62 17.25 23.95 -32.88
C GLY A 62 16.62 23.02 -31.85
N THR A 63 16.54 21.71 -32.14
CA THR A 63 16.01 20.71 -31.19
C THR A 63 17.11 20.18 -30.26
N LEU A 64 16.73 19.46 -29.22
CA LEU A 64 17.67 18.86 -28.28
C LEU A 64 18.44 17.69 -28.93
N ASP A 65 19.77 17.79 -29.00
CA ASP A 65 20.66 16.69 -29.39
C ASP A 65 20.77 15.69 -28.22
N ARG A 66 19.89 14.69 -28.23
CA ARG A 66 19.82 13.65 -27.21
C ARG A 66 21.10 12.81 -27.14
N PRO A 67 21.73 12.38 -28.27
CA PRO A 67 23.05 11.76 -28.24
C PRO A 67 24.12 12.60 -27.56
N ALA A 68 24.22 13.90 -27.88
CA ALA A 68 25.21 14.79 -27.27
C ALA A 68 24.96 14.96 -25.76
N LEU A 69 23.71 15.18 -25.36
CA LEU A 69 23.34 15.26 -23.95
C LEU A 69 23.62 13.94 -23.20
N ALA A 70 23.32 12.79 -23.80
CA ALA A 70 23.60 11.49 -23.21
C ALA A 70 25.11 11.25 -23.02
N ALA A 71 25.95 11.70 -23.96
CA ALA A 71 27.40 11.59 -23.84
C ALA A 71 27.95 12.42 -22.66
N LEU A 72 27.38 13.61 -22.40
CA LEU A 72 27.75 14.44 -21.25
C LEU A 72 27.33 13.81 -19.92
N VAL A 73 26.15 13.20 -19.89
CA VAL A 73 25.51 12.68 -18.67
C VAL A 73 26.00 11.29 -18.30
N PHE A 74 26.28 10.43 -19.28
CA PHE A 74 26.69 9.04 -19.06
C PHE A 74 28.17 8.78 -19.40
N GLY A 75 28.88 9.71 -20.06
CA GLY A 75 30.27 9.50 -20.42
C GLY A 75 30.46 8.25 -21.28
N SER A 76 31.39 7.37 -20.88
CA SER A 76 31.78 6.15 -21.63
C SER A 76 30.96 4.89 -21.29
N GLY A 77 29.93 4.96 -20.44
CA GLY A 77 29.17 3.76 -20.05
C GLY A 77 27.94 4.02 -19.18
N PRO A 78 27.11 2.99 -18.88
CA PRO A 78 25.99 3.12 -17.95
C PRO A 78 26.47 3.40 -16.51
N PRO A 79 25.65 4.06 -15.68
CA PRO A 79 26.04 4.46 -14.33
C PRO A 79 26.40 3.26 -13.45
N SER A 80 27.43 3.42 -12.63
CA SER A 80 27.84 2.44 -11.61
C SER A 80 27.56 2.93 -10.19
N ALA A 81 27.41 2.02 -9.22
CA ALA A 81 27.16 2.39 -7.82
C ALA A 81 28.32 3.20 -7.19
N ASP A 82 29.51 3.16 -7.79
CA ASP A 82 30.72 3.87 -7.36
C ASP A 82 30.98 5.16 -8.18
N ASP A 83 30.04 5.58 -9.04
CA ASP A 83 30.20 6.78 -9.87
C ASP A 83 30.21 8.05 -9.03
N SER A 84 31.42 8.57 -8.79
CA SER A 84 31.70 9.83 -8.11
C SER A 84 32.56 10.71 -9.02
N GLY A 85 31.91 11.42 -9.95
CA GLY A 85 32.60 12.23 -10.96
C GLY A 85 31.69 13.21 -11.69
N ALA A 86 32.25 13.94 -12.68
CA ALA A 86 31.55 15.00 -13.40
C ALA A 86 30.27 14.53 -14.11
N SER A 87 30.26 13.30 -14.65
CA SER A 87 29.08 12.69 -15.26
C SER A 87 27.97 12.40 -14.24
N ALA A 88 28.31 12.01 -13.01
CA ALA A 88 27.33 11.81 -11.94
C ALA A 88 26.67 13.14 -11.53
N ALA A 89 27.44 14.23 -11.42
CA ALA A 89 26.90 15.57 -11.18
C ALA A 89 26.05 16.07 -12.35
N ALA A 90 26.49 15.87 -13.59
CA ALA A 90 25.73 16.19 -14.79
C ALA A 90 24.39 15.42 -14.86
N ARG A 91 24.40 14.14 -14.49
CA ARG A 91 23.20 13.31 -14.39
C ARG A 91 22.23 13.85 -13.34
N HIS A 92 22.74 14.12 -12.15
CA HIS A 92 21.93 14.68 -11.07
C HIS A 92 21.28 16.01 -11.47
N ASP A 93 22.04 16.91 -12.11
CA ASP A 93 21.51 18.19 -12.58
C ASP A 93 20.42 18.00 -13.64
N LEU A 94 20.63 17.12 -14.62
CA LEU A 94 19.59 16.81 -15.61
C LEU A 94 18.33 16.23 -14.97
N GLU A 95 18.48 15.28 -14.05
CA GLU A 95 17.37 14.67 -13.32
C GLU A 95 16.60 15.69 -12.48
N SER A 96 17.30 16.61 -11.82
CA SER A 96 16.69 17.68 -11.02
C SER A 96 15.88 18.68 -11.86
N ILE A 97 16.23 18.86 -13.14
CA ILE A 97 15.48 19.70 -14.09
C ILE A 97 14.26 18.93 -14.63
N VAL A 98 14.46 17.66 -15.03
CA VAL A 98 13.45 16.91 -15.78
C VAL A 98 12.40 16.26 -14.87
N HIS A 99 12.81 15.58 -13.78
CA HIS A 99 11.89 14.77 -12.98
C HIS A 99 10.77 15.59 -12.32
N PRO A 100 11.02 16.76 -11.71
CA PRO A 100 9.94 17.55 -11.11
C PRO A 100 8.91 18.03 -12.14
N ALA A 101 9.38 18.45 -13.32
CA ALA A 101 8.51 18.94 -14.39
C ALA A 101 7.65 17.83 -15.01
N VAL A 102 8.26 16.67 -15.28
CA VAL A 102 7.54 15.49 -15.77
C VAL A 102 6.52 15.03 -14.73
N GLY A 103 6.91 14.93 -13.46
CA GLY A 103 6.01 14.52 -12.38
C GLY A 103 4.83 15.47 -12.19
N ALA A 104 5.06 16.79 -12.31
CA ALA A 104 3.99 17.78 -12.24
C ALA A 104 3.00 17.66 -13.40
N GLU A 105 3.49 17.48 -14.63
CA GLU A 105 2.64 17.34 -15.80
C GLU A 105 1.86 16.01 -15.81
N MET A 106 2.48 14.92 -15.36
CA MET A 106 1.81 13.63 -15.19
C MET A 106 0.68 13.74 -14.16
N ARG A 107 0.93 14.32 -12.99
CA ARG A 107 -0.11 14.58 -11.98
C ARG A 107 -1.24 15.42 -12.55
N ARG A 108 -0.93 16.54 -13.21
CA ARG A 108 -1.95 17.41 -13.83
C ARG A 108 -2.85 16.66 -14.80
N GLN A 109 -2.30 15.75 -15.62
CA GLN A 109 -3.09 14.95 -16.56
C GLN A 109 -3.97 13.93 -15.85
N VAL A 110 -3.47 13.28 -14.80
CA VAL A 110 -4.27 12.36 -13.97
C VAL A 110 -5.37 13.13 -13.23
N ASP A 111 -5.02 14.25 -12.60
CA ASP A 111 -5.93 15.04 -11.77
C ASP A 111 -7.13 15.57 -12.55
N ALA A 112 -6.95 15.85 -13.85
CA ALA A 112 -8.01 16.29 -14.76
C ALA A 112 -9.14 15.26 -14.93
N HIS A 113 -8.94 14.01 -14.49
CA HIS A 113 -9.91 12.92 -14.60
C HIS A 113 -10.45 12.43 -13.26
N HIS A 114 -10.06 13.04 -12.13
CA HIS A 114 -10.72 12.79 -10.85
C HIS A 114 -12.24 13.07 -10.93
N GLY A 115 -13.05 12.26 -10.24
CA GLY A 115 -14.51 12.36 -10.29
C GLY A 115 -15.17 11.84 -11.58
N THR A 116 -14.41 11.27 -12.52
CA THR A 116 -14.96 10.71 -13.77
C THR A 116 -14.90 9.18 -13.79
N ALA A 117 -15.62 8.53 -14.70
CA ALA A 117 -15.49 7.09 -14.96
C ALA A 117 -14.37 6.74 -15.96
N ALA A 118 -13.41 7.64 -16.21
CA ALA A 118 -12.34 7.39 -17.17
C ALA A 118 -11.38 6.29 -16.67
N ILE A 119 -10.88 5.47 -17.60
CA ILE A 119 -9.75 4.57 -17.36
C ILE A 119 -8.48 5.33 -17.79
N VAL A 120 -7.63 5.63 -16.82
CA VAL A 120 -6.37 6.35 -17.02
C VAL A 120 -5.23 5.36 -16.95
N VAL A 121 -4.54 5.14 -18.06
CA VAL A 121 -3.39 4.24 -18.16
C VAL A 121 -2.11 5.04 -17.97
N TYR A 122 -1.45 4.80 -16.85
CA TYR A 122 -0.25 5.48 -16.41
C TYR A 122 0.99 4.66 -16.77
N GLY A 123 1.70 5.09 -17.82
CA GLY A 123 2.86 4.38 -18.37
C GLY A 123 4.16 4.81 -17.69
N ILE A 124 4.72 3.96 -16.83
CA ILE A 124 5.98 4.24 -16.12
C ILE A 124 7.05 3.22 -16.52
N PRO A 125 8.26 3.67 -16.88
CA PRO A 125 9.40 2.77 -17.10
C PRO A 125 9.89 2.01 -15.85
N LEU A 126 9.67 2.56 -14.64
CA LEU A 126 10.22 2.08 -13.36
C LEU A 126 9.12 1.75 -12.33
N LEU A 127 8.01 1.17 -12.78
CA LEU A 127 6.83 0.92 -11.92
C LEU A 127 7.11 -0.09 -10.78
N VAL A 128 8.07 -1.01 -10.97
CA VAL A 128 8.41 -2.03 -9.96
C VAL A 128 9.34 -1.44 -8.90
N GLU A 129 10.14 -0.45 -9.31
CA GLU A 129 11.10 0.27 -8.48
C GLU A 129 10.46 1.47 -7.74
N SER A 130 9.24 1.85 -8.12
CA SER A 130 8.46 2.93 -7.52
C SER A 130 7.38 2.36 -6.60
N ASP A 131 7.02 3.10 -5.56
CA ASP A 131 5.90 2.72 -4.70
C ASP A 131 4.62 2.56 -5.54
N ARG A 132 3.93 1.43 -5.37
CA ARG A 132 2.69 1.09 -6.09
C ARG A 132 1.51 1.95 -5.62
N ALA A 133 1.69 2.75 -4.57
CA ALA A 133 0.73 3.68 -4.01
C ALA A 133 -0.04 4.45 -5.12
N GLY A 134 -1.35 4.21 -5.19
CA GLY A 134 -2.29 4.93 -6.05
C GLY A 134 -2.82 4.18 -7.29
N TYR A 135 -2.20 3.08 -7.74
CA TYR A 135 -2.74 2.30 -8.87
C TYR A 135 -3.81 1.31 -8.40
N ALA A 136 -4.97 1.35 -9.05
CA ALA A 136 -6.04 0.40 -8.84
C ALA A 136 -5.63 -1.01 -9.29
N VAL A 137 -5.02 -1.11 -10.47
CA VAL A 137 -4.48 -2.35 -11.03
C VAL A 137 -3.25 -2.08 -11.90
N VAL A 138 -2.43 -3.11 -12.14
CA VAL A 138 -1.19 -3.08 -12.88
C VAL A 138 -1.24 -4.11 -14.02
N LEU A 139 -1.12 -3.60 -15.25
CA LEU A 139 -0.89 -4.39 -16.46
C LEU A 139 0.61 -4.50 -16.72
N VAL A 140 1.09 -5.72 -16.92
CA VAL A 140 2.49 -5.99 -17.28
C VAL A 140 2.55 -6.56 -18.69
N VAL A 141 3.22 -5.84 -19.59
CA VAL A 141 3.55 -6.35 -20.93
C VAL A 141 4.84 -7.16 -20.83
N ASP A 142 4.73 -8.45 -21.08
CA ASP A 142 5.85 -9.38 -20.96
C ASP A 142 6.25 -9.96 -22.32
N VAL A 143 7.53 -10.31 -22.42
CA VAL A 143 8.08 -11.01 -23.57
C VAL A 143 9.34 -11.75 -23.13
N ASP A 144 9.64 -12.87 -23.79
CA ASP A 144 10.93 -13.53 -23.62
C ASP A 144 12.11 -12.56 -23.89
N PRO A 145 13.13 -12.50 -23.02
CA PRO A 145 14.27 -11.60 -23.19
C PRO A 145 14.99 -11.71 -24.53
N GLU A 146 15.09 -12.90 -25.12
CA GLU A 146 15.72 -13.10 -26.43
C GLU A 146 14.84 -12.58 -27.57
N VAL A 147 13.51 -12.56 -27.41
CA VAL A 147 12.61 -11.83 -28.32
C VAL A 147 12.81 -10.32 -28.17
N ALA A 148 12.93 -9.81 -26.94
CA ALA A 148 13.18 -8.39 -26.70
C ALA A 148 14.49 -7.92 -27.33
N VAL A 149 15.58 -8.66 -27.14
CA VAL A 149 16.88 -8.38 -27.78
C VAL A 149 16.75 -8.32 -29.30
N ARG A 150 16.15 -9.34 -29.93
CA ARG A 150 15.95 -9.37 -31.38
C ARG A 150 15.15 -8.16 -31.88
N ARG A 151 14.10 -7.74 -31.16
CA ARG A 151 13.30 -6.56 -31.51
C ARG A 151 14.11 -5.27 -31.39
N LEU A 152 14.89 -5.11 -30.33
CA LEU A 152 15.72 -3.92 -30.12
C LEU A 152 16.79 -3.78 -31.21
N VAL A 153 17.45 -4.88 -31.58
CA VAL A 153 18.44 -4.89 -32.66
C VAL A 153 17.76 -4.60 -34.00
N ALA A 154 16.74 -5.39 -34.38
CA ALA A 154 16.16 -5.33 -35.71
C ALA A 154 15.31 -4.07 -35.98
N GLN A 155 14.62 -3.54 -34.95
CA GLN A 155 13.66 -2.44 -35.12
C GLN A 155 14.17 -1.11 -34.58
N ARG A 156 15.08 -1.11 -33.61
CA ARG A 156 15.61 0.11 -32.98
C ARG A 156 17.10 0.33 -33.23
N GLY A 157 17.76 -0.57 -33.95
CA GLY A 157 19.17 -0.43 -34.34
C GLY A 157 20.15 -0.52 -33.17
N PHE A 158 19.77 -1.18 -32.08
CA PHE A 158 20.66 -1.36 -30.93
C PHE A 158 21.77 -2.34 -31.28
N ASP A 159 22.95 -2.13 -30.70
CA ASP A 159 23.95 -3.20 -30.58
C ASP A 159 23.40 -4.31 -29.67
N GLU A 160 23.64 -5.57 -30.03
CA GLU A 160 23.12 -6.70 -29.25
C GLU A 160 23.66 -6.72 -27.82
N GLY A 161 24.96 -6.45 -27.66
CA GLY A 161 25.60 -6.36 -26.35
C GLY A 161 25.00 -5.23 -25.52
N ASP A 162 24.71 -4.08 -26.12
CA ASP A 162 24.03 -2.97 -25.45
C ASP A 162 22.59 -3.30 -25.05
N ALA A 163 21.82 -3.94 -25.93
CA ALA A 163 20.47 -4.38 -25.63
C ALA A 163 20.44 -5.33 -24.43
N ARG A 164 21.34 -6.33 -24.40
CA ARG A 164 21.46 -7.29 -23.29
C ARG A 164 21.84 -6.59 -21.98
N ARG A 165 22.80 -5.66 -22.00
CA ARG A 165 23.19 -4.87 -20.80
C ARG A 165 22.03 -4.07 -20.24
N ARG A 166 21.26 -3.40 -21.11
CA ARG A 166 20.10 -2.60 -20.68
C ARG A 166 19.00 -3.47 -20.09
N ILE A 167 18.71 -4.63 -20.67
CA ILE A 167 17.73 -5.58 -20.11
C ILE A 167 18.18 -6.04 -18.72
N ALA A 168 19.46 -6.39 -18.57
CA ALA A 168 20.01 -6.86 -17.29
C ALA A 168 20.07 -5.79 -16.19
N ALA A 169 20.05 -4.50 -16.56
CA ALA A 169 20.03 -3.39 -15.61
C ALA A 169 18.64 -3.05 -15.06
N GLN A 170 17.56 -3.63 -15.62
CA GLN A 170 16.20 -3.45 -15.11
C GLN A 170 15.90 -4.46 -14.00
N VAL A 171 14.84 -4.23 -13.22
CA VAL A 171 14.26 -5.25 -12.33
C VAL A 171 14.07 -6.58 -13.03
N SER A 172 14.24 -7.67 -12.27
CA SER A 172 14.13 -9.00 -12.83
C SER A 172 12.73 -9.23 -13.42
N ARG A 173 12.64 -10.11 -14.41
CA ARG A 173 11.35 -10.50 -14.99
C ARG A 173 10.41 -11.09 -13.92
N ALA A 174 10.96 -11.86 -12.98
CA ALA A 174 10.18 -12.46 -11.89
C ALA A 174 9.55 -11.39 -10.99
N GLU A 175 10.33 -10.42 -10.52
CA GLU A 175 9.83 -9.31 -9.69
C GLU A 175 8.78 -8.49 -10.44
N ARG A 176 9.00 -8.21 -11.73
CA ARG A 176 8.03 -7.47 -12.55
C ARG A 176 6.73 -8.23 -12.75
N LEU A 177 6.77 -9.55 -12.93
CA LEU A 177 5.56 -10.37 -13.07
C LEU A 177 4.81 -10.53 -11.74
N ALA A 178 5.53 -10.56 -10.62
CA ALA A 178 4.93 -10.70 -9.29
C ALA A 178 3.99 -9.54 -8.92
N VAL A 179 4.18 -8.35 -9.51
CA VAL A 179 3.32 -7.18 -9.27
C VAL A 179 2.15 -7.08 -10.26
N ALA A 180 2.04 -7.96 -11.25
CA ALA A 180 1.00 -7.89 -12.27
C ALA A 180 -0.36 -8.34 -11.70
N ASP A 181 -1.39 -7.52 -11.87
CA ASP A 181 -2.78 -8.01 -11.75
C ASP A 181 -3.21 -8.71 -13.04
N ARG A 182 -2.63 -8.30 -14.18
CA ARG A 182 -2.76 -9.02 -15.45
C ARG A 182 -1.51 -8.90 -16.32
N VAL A 183 -1.10 -10.03 -16.90
CA VAL A 183 0.02 -10.11 -17.82
C VAL A 183 -0.50 -10.14 -19.26
N LEU A 184 0.12 -9.35 -20.12
CA LEU A 184 -0.10 -9.33 -21.57
C LEU A 184 1.15 -9.89 -22.25
N ASP A 185 1.07 -11.12 -22.76
CA ASP A 185 2.18 -11.79 -23.42
C ASP A 185 2.31 -11.32 -24.87
N ASN A 186 3.40 -10.61 -25.16
CA ASN A 186 3.73 -10.11 -26.48
C ASN A 186 4.82 -10.96 -27.17
N SER A 187 4.88 -12.26 -26.89
CA SER A 187 5.79 -13.20 -27.55
C SER A 187 5.31 -13.65 -28.93
N HIS A 188 4.04 -13.41 -29.25
CA HIS A 188 3.40 -13.92 -30.46
C HIS A 188 3.04 -12.81 -31.47
N THR A 189 1.97 -13.01 -32.24
CA THR A 189 1.53 -12.06 -33.28
C THR A 189 0.84 -10.83 -32.68
N LEU A 190 0.77 -9.76 -33.47
CA LEU A 190 0.10 -8.52 -33.05
C LEU A 190 -1.41 -8.73 -32.85
N ASP A 191 -2.03 -9.66 -33.59
CA ASP A 191 -3.46 -9.95 -33.48
C ASP A 191 -3.77 -10.72 -32.18
N GLU A 192 -2.90 -11.64 -31.77
CA GLU A 192 -3.01 -12.32 -30.47
C GLU A 192 -2.81 -11.35 -29.31
N LEU A 193 -1.85 -10.41 -29.43
CA LEU A 193 -1.71 -9.33 -28.45
C LEU A 193 -2.97 -8.46 -28.41
N ARG A 194 -3.55 -8.12 -29.57
CA ARG A 194 -4.76 -7.31 -29.65
C ARG A 194 -5.93 -7.99 -28.94
N ALA A 195 -6.11 -9.30 -29.13
CA ALA A 195 -7.13 -10.08 -28.43
C ALA A 195 -6.92 -10.06 -26.90
N GLN A 196 -5.68 -10.18 -26.43
CA GLN A 196 -5.39 -10.04 -25.00
C GLN A 196 -5.70 -8.64 -24.46
N VAL A 197 -5.41 -7.59 -25.24
CA VAL A 197 -5.77 -6.21 -24.89
C VAL A 197 -7.29 -6.01 -24.88
N ASP A 198 -8.04 -6.66 -25.78
CA ASP A 198 -9.51 -6.66 -25.75
C ASP A 198 -10.04 -7.25 -24.45
N THR A 199 -9.56 -8.43 -24.06
CA THR A 199 -9.99 -9.07 -22.81
C THR A 199 -9.55 -8.26 -21.58
N ALA A 200 -8.37 -7.63 -21.63
CA ALA A 200 -7.92 -6.73 -20.56
C ALA A 200 -8.79 -5.48 -20.48
N TRP A 201 -9.20 -4.92 -21.62
CA TRP A 201 -10.06 -3.75 -21.68
C TRP A 201 -11.46 -4.01 -21.12
N GLU A 202 -12.08 -5.14 -21.48
CA GLU A 202 -13.37 -5.57 -20.91
C GLU A 202 -13.25 -5.70 -19.39
N TRP A 203 -12.23 -6.40 -18.92
CA TRP A 203 -11.96 -6.53 -17.49
C TRP A 203 -11.79 -5.17 -16.80
N LEU A 204 -11.00 -4.24 -17.37
CA LEU A 204 -10.83 -2.90 -16.80
C LEU A 204 -12.14 -2.09 -16.73
N ARG A 205 -13.08 -2.32 -17.64
CA ARG A 205 -14.40 -1.66 -17.64
C ARG A 205 -15.35 -2.22 -16.58
N ASP A 206 -15.16 -3.48 -16.21
CA ASP A 206 -15.97 -4.14 -15.20
C ASP A 206 -15.45 -3.88 -13.78
N LEU A 207 -14.22 -3.37 -13.64
CA LEU A 207 -13.68 -2.96 -12.34
C LEU A 207 -14.42 -1.73 -11.79
N PRO A 208 -14.70 -1.70 -10.47
CA PRO A 208 -15.25 -0.53 -9.80
C PRO A 208 -14.45 0.73 -10.10
N HIS A 209 -15.14 1.82 -10.42
CA HIS A 209 -14.52 3.13 -10.62
C HIS A 209 -14.64 3.94 -9.32
N PRO A 210 -13.58 4.00 -8.51
CA PRO A 210 -13.67 4.55 -7.16
C PRO A 210 -14.00 6.04 -7.08
N ASP A 211 -13.90 6.81 -8.18
CA ASP A 211 -14.33 8.22 -8.21
C ASP A 211 -15.54 8.45 -9.14
N ARG A 212 -16.41 7.45 -9.34
CA ARG A 212 -17.67 7.64 -10.06
C ARG A 212 -18.73 8.20 -9.10
N ASP A 213 -19.62 9.07 -9.59
CA ASP A 213 -20.83 9.43 -8.83
C ASP A 213 -21.57 8.15 -8.42
N PRO A 214 -21.95 7.99 -7.14
CA PRO A 214 -22.58 6.78 -6.64
C PRO A 214 -23.81 6.46 -7.50
N THR A 215 -23.77 5.33 -8.20
CA THR A 215 -25.00 4.73 -8.66
C THR A 215 -25.79 4.36 -7.41
N PRO A 216 -27.07 4.75 -7.26
CA PRO A 216 -27.88 4.28 -6.15
C PRO A 216 -28.12 2.77 -6.33
N GLY A 217 -27.15 1.96 -5.90
CA GLY A 217 -27.29 0.53 -5.70
C GLY A 217 -28.27 0.33 -4.55
N GLY A 218 -29.36 -0.40 -4.81
CA GLY A 218 -30.41 -0.61 -3.83
C GLY A 218 -29.83 -1.22 -2.56
N SER A 219 -30.10 -0.60 -1.41
CA SER A 219 -29.76 -1.07 -0.06
C SER A 219 -30.51 -2.35 0.37
N SER A 220 -31.22 -2.99 -0.56
CA SER A 220 -32.02 -4.18 -0.31
C SER A 220 -31.31 -5.40 -0.90
N PRO A 221 -31.23 -6.52 -0.16
CA PRO A 221 -30.64 -7.74 -0.68
C PRO A 221 -31.34 -8.19 -1.98
N PRO A 222 -30.61 -8.84 -2.91
CA PRO A 222 -31.20 -9.37 -4.11
C PRO A 222 -32.32 -10.38 -3.77
N PRO A 223 -33.39 -10.46 -4.58
CA PRO A 223 -34.48 -11.41 -4.33
C PRO A 223 -33.95 -12.85 -4.22
N GLY A 224 -34.28 -13.53 -3.12
CA GLY A 224 -33.87 -14.92 -2.88
C GLY A 224 -32.55 -15.10 -2.12
N VAL A 225 -31.92 -14.02 -1.66
CA VAL A 225 -30.74 -14.07 -0.77
C VAL A 225 -31.08 -13.42 0.58
N PRO A 226 -31.61 -14.18 1.55
CA PRO A 226 -31.89 -13.62 2.87
C PRO A 226 -30.60 -13.20 3.57
N LEU A 227 -30.62 -12.00 4.18
CA LEU A 227 -29.64 -11.55 5.15
C LEU A 227 -30.12 -11.90 6.56
N GLY A 228 -29.28 -12.58 7.33
CA GLY A 228 -29.58 -12.99 8.70
C GLY A 228 -28.42 -12.76 9.67
N PRO A 229 -28.66 -12.82 10.98
CA PRO A 229 -27.57 -12.87 11.95
C PRO A 229 -26.80 -14.19 11.80
N ALA A 230 -25.50 -14.16 12.12
CA ALA A 230 -24.77 -15.40 12.39
C ALA A 230 -25.19 -15.97 13.76
N THR A 231 -24.81 -17.22 14.00
CA THR A 231 -25.02 -17.96 15.24
C THR A 231 -23.69 -18.40 15.83
N SER A 232 -23.69 -18.74 17.12
CA SER A 232 -22.49 -19.24 17.83
C SER A 232 -21.95 -20.56 17.28
N GLU A 233 -22.74 -21.30 16.49
CA GLU A 233 -22.36 -22.60 15.92
C GLU A 233 -21.69 -22.48 14.54
N GLU A 234 -21.68 -21.28 13.94
CA GLU A 234 -21.26 -21.05 12.54
C GLU A 234 -19.82 -20.53 12.40
N LEU A 235 -19.04 -20.46 13.47
CA LEU A 235 -17.67 -19.92 13.44
C LEU A 235 -16.79 -20.61 12.39
N ASP A 236 -16.82 -21.95 12.35
CA ASP A 236 -16.02 -22.74 11.42
C ASP A 236 -16.38 -22.44 9.97
N GLU A 237 -17.67 -22.30 9.68
CA GLU A 237 -18.18 -22.01 8.35
C GLU A 237 -17.79 -20.59 7.90
N VAL A 238 -17.97 -19.60 8.78
CA VAL A 238 -17.63 -18.19 8.52
C VAL A 238 -16.14 -18.03 8.28
N VAL A 239 -15.29 -18.59 9.16
CA VAL A 239 -13.84 -18.48 9.02
C VAL A 239 -13.35 -19.15 7.73
N THR A 240 -13.90 -20.33 7.40
CA THR A 240 -13.58 -21.04 6.15
C THR A 240 -13.97 -20.22 4.91
N PHE A 241 -15.07 -19.46 4.98
CA PHE A 241 -15.51 -18.58 3.91
C PHE A 241 -14.64 -17.31 3.79
N VAL A 242 -14.27 -16.71 4.92
CA VAL A 242 -13.52 -15.44 4.98
C VAL A 242 -12.05 -15.61 4.59
N ALA A 243 -11.38 -16.67 5.03
CA ALA A 243 -9.95 -16.90 4.79
C ALA A 243 -9.50 -16.73 3.32
N PRO A 244 -10.13 -17.36 2.31
CA PRO A 244 -9.71 -17.18 0.91
C PRO A 244 -9.95 -15.76 0.38
N CYS A 245 -10.86 -15.00 1.00
CA CYS A 245 -11.08 -13.58 0.67
C CYS A 245 -9.96 -12.72 1.27
N GLN A 246 -9.56 -12.99 2.52
CA GLN A 246 -8.47 -12.30 3.22
C GLN A 246 -7.11 -12.56 2.56
N ALA A 247 -6.81 -13.79 2.17
CA ALA A 247 -5.52 -14.17 1.60
C ALA A 247 -5.23 -13.55 0.21
N ARG A 248 -6.16 -12.78 -0.37
CA ARG A 248 -6.01 -12.17 -1.70
C ARG A 248 -6.07 -10.66 -1.60
N PRO A 249 -5.03 -9.93 -2.01
CA PRO A 249 -5.03 -8.46 -2.00
C PRO A 249 -6.24 -7.78 -2.66
N ALA A 250 -6.81 -8.37 -3.72
CA ALA A 250 -7.96 -7.80 -4.42
C ALA A 250 -9.29 -7.91 -3.65
N THR A 251 -9.37 -8.78 -2.65
CA THR A 251 -10.58 -9.07 -1.86
C THR A 251 -10.35 -8.98 -0.35
N ASN A 252 -9.12 -8.69 0.08
CA ASN A 252 -8.76 -8.54 1.49
C ASN A 252 -9.49 -7.32 2.06
N VAL A 253 -10.14 -7.54 3.20
CA VAL A 253 -10.88 -6.54 3.94
C VAL A 253 -10.57 -6.71 5.43
N ALA A 254 -10.18 -5.59 6.03
CA ALA A 254 -9.98 -5.37 7.44
C ALA A 254 -8.68 -5.94 8.02
N TYR A 255 -8.32 -5.41 9.19
CA TYR A 255 -7.14 -5.81 9.96
C TYR A 255 -7.46 -7.10 10.72
N LEU A 256 -7.55 -8.19 9.96
CA LEU A 256 -7.66 -9.54 10.48
C LEU A 256 -6.58 -10.39 9.83
N ALA A 257 -6.18 -11.46 10.52
CA ALA A 257 -5.31 -12.49 9.98
C ALA A 257 -5.82 -13.04 8.62
N GLU A 258 -4.91 -13.63 7.85
CA GLU A 258 -5.23 -14.15 6.51
C GLU A 258 -5.61 -15.64 6.53
N GLU A 259 -5.19 -16.36 7.57
CA GLU A 259 -5.35 -17.81 7.70
C GLU A 259 -6.46 -18.18 8.68
N ILE A 260 -7.08 -19.34 8.46
CA ILE A 260 -8.22 -19.85 9.25
C ILE A 260 -7.95 -19.81 10.76
N ILE A 261 -6.76 -20.23 11.20
CA ILE A 261 -6.44 -20.31 12.63
C ILE A 261 -6.39 -18.91 13.25
N GLY A 262 -5.75 -17.95 12.57
CA GLY A 262 -5.65 -16.58 13.07
C GLY A 262 -6.98 -15.85 13.06
N ILE A 263 -7.74 -15.94 11.96
CA ILE A 263 -9.06 -15.31 11.87
C ILE A 263 -9.98 -15.83 12.97
N ARG A 264 -9.97 -17.14 13.22
CA ARG A 264 -10.73 -17.72 14.34
C ARG A 264 -10.31 -17.10 15.67
N ALA A 265 -9.01 -17.10 15.95
CA ALA A 265 -8.49 -16.68 17.23
C ALA A 265 -8.80 -15.19 17.51
N GLU A 266 -8.73 -14.33 16.50
CA GLU A 266 -9.11 -12.91 16.60
C GLU A 266 -10.62 -12.73 16.79
N LEU A 267 -11.46 -13.45 16.03
CA LEU A 267 -12.92 -13.37 16.17
C LEU A 267 -13.41 -13.85 17.55
N GLU A 268 -12.76 -14.87 18.12
CA GLU A 268 -13.06 -15.40 19.46
C GLU A 268 -12.72 -14.42 20.59
N GLN A 269 -11.88 -13.40 20.33
CA GLN A 269 -11.54 -12.36 21.30
C GLN A 269 -12.50 -11.16 21.31
N LEU A 270 -13.38 -11.04 20.31
CA LEU A 270 -14.29 -9.91 20.23
C LEU A 270 -15.37 -9.97 21.31
N GLU A 271 -15.55 -8.84 22.00
CA GLU A 271 -16.54 -8.68 23.06
C GLU A 271 -17.49 -7.50 22.77
N PRO A 272 -18.83 -7.72 22.80
CA PRO A 272 -19.53 -8.99 22.93
C PRO A 272 -19.28 -9.92 21.72
N PRO A 273 -19.60 -11.22 21.84
CA PRO A 273 -19.24 -12.21 20.83
C PRO A 273 -19.65 -11.86 19.40
N TRP A 274 -18.72 -12.08 18.46
CA TRP A 274 -18.79 -11.62 17.06
C TRP A 274 -20.11 -11.98 16.35
N TRP A 275 -20.71 -13.15 16.62
CA TRP A 275 -21.93 -13.60 15.94
C TRP A 275 -23.13 -12.68 16.21
N GLY A 276 -23.17 -12.01 17.38
CA GLY A 276 -24.21 -11.03 17.70
C GLY A 276 -24.13 -9.77 16.85
N ARG A 277 -22.93 -9.47 16.31
CA ARG A 277 -22.66 -8.31 15.47
C ARG A 277 -22.34 -8.67 14.02
N CYS A 278 -22.61 -9.90 13.63
CA CYS A 278 -22.34 -10.42 12.29
C CYS A 278 -23.63 -10.55 11.46
N ARG A 279 -23.50 -10.37 10.15
CA ARG A 279 -24.54 -10.57 9.14
C ARG A 279 -24.02 -11.49 8.06
N VAL A 280 -24.83 -12.48 7.72
CA VAL A 280 -24.54 -13.46 6.68
C VAL A 280 -25.61 -13.41 5.61
N ALA A 281 -25.18 -13.53 4.35
CA ALA A 281 -26.03 -13.74 3.19
C ALA A 281 -25.94 -15.21 2.78
N ARG A 282 -27.08 -15.85 2.51
CA ARG A 282 -27.13 -17.27 2.10
C ARG A 282 -27.94 -17.49 0.84
N ASP A 283 -27.61 -18.53 0.08
CA ASP A 283 -28.45 -19.00 -1.02
C ASP A 283 -29.69 -19.76 -0.51
N VAL A 284 -30.54 -20.21 -1.44
CA VAL A 284 -31.76 -20.98 -1.12
C VAL A 284 -31.50 -22.34 -0.48
N ASP A 285 -30.29 -22.88 -0.67
CA ASP A 285 -29.85 -24.16 -0.12
C ASP A 285 -29.12 -23.99 1.22
N GLY A 286 -28.92 -22.74 1.66
CA GLY A 286 -28.31 -22.37 2.92
C GLY A 286 -26.80 -22.16 2.87
N HIS A 287 -26.14 -22.16 1.70
CA HIS A 287 -24.70 -21.90 1.61
C HIS A 287 -24.38 -20.41 1.81
N LEU A 288 -23.27 -20.11 2.50
CA LEU A 288 -22.77 -18.74 2.63
C LEU A 288 -22.41 -18.13 1.27
N LEU A 289 -22.95 -16.94 1.02
CA LEU A 289 -22.64 -16.09 -0.13
C LEU A 289 -21.91 -14.81 0.27
N GLY A 290 -22.01 -14.39 1.54
CA GLY A 290 -21.28 -13.24 2.04
C GLY A 290 -21.42 -13.06 3.54
N VAL A 291 -20.46 -12.34 4.13
CA VAL A 291 -20.31 -12.11 5.57
C VAL A 291 -19.85 -10.66 5.79
N ALA A 292 -20.40 -9.99 6.78
CA ALA A 292 -19.84 -8.76 7.35
C ALA A 292 -20.10 -8.75 8.84
N LEU A 293 -19.20 -8.16 9.63
CA LEU A 293 -19.43 -7.92 11.04
C LEU A 293 -19.04 -6.49 11.41
N VAL A 294 -19.46 -6.05 12.59
CA VAL A 294 -19.03 -4.77 13.14
C VAL A 294 -18.53 -4.97 14.56
N ASP A 295 -17.35 -4.43 14.86
CA ASP A 295 -16.89 -4.26 16.22
C ASP A 295 -17.14 -2.82 16.68
N ILE A 296 -17.47 -2.64 17.95
CA ILE A 296 -17.96 -1.36 18.50
C ILE A 296 -17.30 -1.11 19.84
N ASP A 297 -16.59 0.01 19.92
CA ASP A 297 -16.08 0.58 21.16
C ASP A 297 -16.92 1.80 21.55
N ALA A 298 -17.70 1.63 22.61
CA ALA A 298 -18.58 2.67 23.13
C ALA A 298 -17.83 3.80 23.85
N GLU A 299 -16.63 3.56 24.39
CA GLU A 299 -15.81 4.59 25.03
C GLU A 299 -15.18 5.53 24.01
N LEU A 300 -14.79 4.97 22.87
CA LEU A 300 -14.28 5.71 21.72
C LEU A 300 -15.39 6.29 20.84
N ALA A 301 -16.65 5.87 21.05
CA ALA A 301 -17.78 6.16 20.18
C ALA A 301 -17.51 5.75 18.72
N ARG A 302 -16.80 4.63 18.54
CA ARG A 302 -16.26 4.18 17.25
C ARG A 302 -16.67 2.76 16.92
N ALA A 303 -16.82 2.49 15.64
CA ALA A 303 -17.06 1.16 15.12
C ALA A 303 -16.10 0.81 13.97
N TRP A 304 -15.66 -0.44 13.94
CA TRP A 304 -14.88 -1.03 12.86
C TRP A 304 -15.74 -2.07 12.15
N VAL A 305 -16.06 -1.81 10.89
CA VAL A 305 -16.73 -2.80 10.06
C VAL A 305 -15.66 -3.73 9.48
N GLN A 306 -15.79 -5.03 9.79
CA GLN A 306 -14.97 -6.08 9.20
C GLN A 306 -15.75 -6.74 8.07
N GLY A 307 -15.13 -6.90 6.90
CA GLY A 307 -15.84 -7.19 5.65
C GLY A 307 -16.45 -5.92 5.02
N PRO A 308 -17.30 -6.05 3.99
CA PRO A 308 -17.92 -7.29 3.54
C PRO A 308 -16.96 -8.24 2.81
N TRP A 309 -17.11 -9.54 3.07
CA TRP A 309 -16.57 -10.61 2.23
C TRP A 309 -17.71 -11.25 1.46
N THR A 310 -17.52 -11.53 0.18
CA THR A 310 -18.57 -12.09 -0.69
C THR A 310 -18.00 -13.21 -1.56
N ALA A 311 -18.89 -14.05 -2.10
CA ALA A 311 -18.52 -14.91 -3.21
C ALA A 311 -17.97 -14.04 -4.39
N PRO A 312 -16.98 -14.53 -5.18
CA PRO A 312 -16.21 -13.71 -6.12
C PRO A 312 -17.03 -12.85 -7.08
N ASP A 313 -18.17 -13.36 -7.56
CA ASP A 313 -19.00 -12.70 -8.58
C ASP A 313 -20.25 -12.02 -7.99
N ARG A 314 -20.30 -11.84 -6.67
CA ARG A 314 -21.48 -11.34 -5.93
C ARG A 314 -21.17 -10.06 -5.14
N TRP A 315 -20.03 -9.42 -5.38
CA TRP A 315 -19.62 -8.21 -4.65
C TRP A 315 -20.66 -7.09 -4.80
N ASP A 316 -21.00 -6.72 -6.05
CA ASP A 316 -21.83 -5.55 -6.34
C ASP A 316 -23.24 -5.63 -5.73
N GLU A 317 -23.78 -6.84 -5.58
CA GLU A 317 -25.11 -7.05 -5.01
C GLU A 317 -25.10 -7.28 -3.49
N LEU A 318 -24.05 -7.90 -2.93
CA LEU A 318 -24.03 -8.28 -1.51
C LEU A 318 -23.28 -7.28 -0.64
N ALA A 319 -22.19 -6.68 -1.12
CA ALA A 319 -21.35 -5.83 -0.28
C ALA A 319 -22.12 -4.59 0.24
N PRO A 320 -22.87 -3.83 -0.58
CA PRO A 320 -23.67 -2.71 -0.08
C PRO A 320 -24.78 -3.13 0.90
N ALA A 321 -25.41 -4.28 0.66
CA ALA A 321 -26.48 -4.80 1.49
C ALA A 321 -25.96 -5.30 2.86
N LEU A 322 -24.82 -6.00 2.86
CA LEU A 322 -24.12 -6.44 4.06
C LEU A 322 -23.62 -5.26 4.89
N MET A 323 -22.98 -4.28 4.25
CA MET A 323 -22.57 -3.02 4.89
C MET A 323 -23.76 -2.34 5.57
N THR A 324 -24.87 -2.15 4.85
CA THR A 324 -26.08 -1.54 5.42
C THR A 324 -26.62 -2.34 6.61
N ALA A 325 -26.61 -3.67 6.50
CA ALA A 325 -27.12 -4.55 7.54
C ALA A 325 -26.28 -4.52 8.83
N VAL A 326 -24.95 -4.39 8.74
CA VAL A 326 -24.09 -4.26 9.92
C VAL A 326 -24.09 -2.84 10.48
N LEU A 327 -24.16 -1.81 9.64
CA LEU A 327 -24.31 -0.43 10.13
C LEU A 327 -25.65 -0.23 10.87
N GLY A 328 -26.70 -0.95 10.47
CA GLY A 328 -27.97 -0.98 11.20
C GLY A 328 -27.92 -1.62 12.60
N LEU A 329 -26.78 -2.20 13.00
CA LEU A 329 -26.54 -2.69 14.36
C LEU A 329 -25.98 -1.61 15.30
N LEU A 330 -25.48 -0.51 14.76
CA LEU A 330 -24.82 0.51 15.56
C LEU A 330 -25.83 1.15 16.52
N PRO A 331 -25.50 1.24 17.82
CA PRO A 331 -26.34 1.95 18.76
C PRO A 331 -26.24 3.48 18.53
N ASP A 332 -27.23 4.21 19.06
CA ASP A 332 -27.22 5.67 19.02
C ASP A 332 -25.93 6.24 19.62
N GLY A 333 -25.30 7.19 18.92
CA GLY A 333 -24.08 7.87 19.35
C GLY A 333 -22.77 7.24 18.88
N ILE A 334 -22.82 6.14 18.11
CA ILE A 334 -21.67 5.62 17.38
C ILE A 334 -21.72 6.14 15.94
N ASP A 335 -21.02 7.24 15.68
CA ASP A 335 -20.97 7.91 14.38
C ASP A 335 -19.58 7.89 13.74
N ASP A 336 -18.56 7.42 14.47
CA ASP A 336 -17.20 7.23 13.95
C ASP A 336 -17.04 5.82 13.37
N ILE A 337 -17.29 5.69 12.08
CA ILE A 337 -17.19 4.41 11.38
C ILE A 337 -15.86 4.32 10.66
N GLU A 338 -15.20 3.17 10.78
CA GLU A 338 -14.02 2.81 10.00
C GLU A 338 -14.17 1.47 9.29
N LEU A 339 -13.65 1.43 8.07
CA LEU A 339 -13.35 0.22 7.32
C LEU A 339 -11.88 0.20 6.97
N SER A 340 -11.31 -0.96 6.76
CA SER A 340 -9.94 -1.06 6.28
C SER A 340 -9.81 -2.22 5.33
N GLY A 341 -8.73 -2.27 4.57
CA GLY A 341 -8.41 -3.42 3.73
C GLY A 341 -7.20 -3.12 2.86
N HIS A 342 -6.74 -4.13 2.14
CA HIS A 342 -5.61 -3.96 1.25
C HIS A 342 -5.90 -2.88 0.20
N VAL A 343 -4.91 -2.02 -0.09
CA VAL A 343 -5.00 -0.97 -1.13
C VAL A 343 -5.40 -1.46 -2.53
N ARG A 344 -5.32 -2.77 -2.81
CA ARG A 344 -5.71 -3.39 -4.08
C ARG A 344 -7.19 -3.80 -4.13
N ASN A 345 -7.91 -3.72 -3.01
CA ASN A 345 -9.34 -3.97 -2.96
C ASN A 345 -10.11 -2.71 -3.40
N ILE A 346 -10.20 -2.54 -4.72
CA ILE A 346 -10.89 -1.40 -5.35
C ILE A 346 -12.40 -1.42 -5.11
N GLY A 347 -12.97 -2.60 -4.88
CA GLY A 347 -14.39 -2.76 -4.53
C GLY A 347 -14.68 -2.17 -3.16
N LEU A 348 -13.82 -2.47 -2.17
CA LEU A 348 -13.90 -1.87 -0.85
C LEU A 348 -13.74 -0.35 -0.91
N ARG A 349 -12.76 0.14 -1.68
CA ARG A 349 -12.58 1.59 -1.89
C ARG A 349 -13.86 2.25 -2.42
N ALA A 350 -14.44 1.69 -3.47
CA ALA A 350 -15.67 2.22 -4.05
C ALA A 350 -16.83 2.18 -3.04
N LEU A 351 -17.02 1.04 -2.36
CA LEU A 351 -18.05 0.88 -1.33
C LEU A 351 -17.93 1.91 -0.20
N ALA A 352 -16.70 2.16 0.28
CA ALA A 352 -16.45 3.10 1.36
C ALA A 352 -16.71 4.55 0.93
N LEU A 353 -16.30 4.93 -0.28
CA LEU A 353 -16.54 6.28 -0.83
C LEU A 353 -18.04 6.51 -1.09
N ASP A 354 -18.77 5.50 -1.58
CA ASP A 354 -20.23 5.55 -1.75
C ASP A 354 -20.95 5.69 -0.40
N ALA A 355 -20.38 5.15 0.68
CA ALA A 355 -20.84 5.33 2.05
C ALA A 355 -20.45 6.69 2.67
N GLY A 356 -19.71 7.54 1.94
CA GLY A 356 -19.28 8.87 2.39
C GLY A 356 -18.07 8.87 3.33
N LEU A 357 -17.30 7.78 3.35
CA LEU A 357 -16.07 7.67 4.16
C LEU A 357 -14.86 8.25 3.40
N GLU A 358 -13.90 8.80 4.14
CA GLU A 358 -12.65 9.34 3.61
C GLU A 358 -11.50 8.36 3.80
N ALA A 359 -10.67 8.20 2.78
CA ALA A 359 -9.46 7.39 2.87
C ALA A 359 -8.44 8.01 3.85
N SER A 360 -7.86 7.18 4.71
CA SER A 360 -6.66 7.51 5.49
C SER A 360 -5.42 7.48 4.58
N PRO A 361 -4.27 8.00 5.06
CA PRO A 361 -2.99 7.61 4.49
C PRO A 361 -2.83 6.08 4.47
N ILE A 362 -2.00 5.59 3.56
CA ILE A 362 -1.63 4.18 3.48
C ILE A 362 -0.81 3.82 4.71
N HIS A 363 -1.10 2.64 5.24
CA HIS A 363 -0.41 2.01 6.33
C HIS A 363 0.38 0.82 5.79
N HIS A 364 1.71 0.88 5.90
CA HIS A 364 2.59 -0.21 5.51
C HIS A 364 2.73 -1.19 6.66
N VAL A 365 2.39 -2.46 6.42
CA VAL A 365 2.73 -3.56 7.30
C VAL A 365 4.15 -4.02 6.95
N LEU A 366 5.04 -3.95 7.94
CA LEU A 366 6.43 -4.34 7.80
C LEU A 366 6.73 -5.51 8.72
N VAL A 367 7.50 -6.48 8.25
CA VAL A 367 7.90 -7.67 9.01
C VAL A 367 9.41 -7.78 9.12
N ALA A 368 9.89 -8.11 10.31
CA ALA A 368 11.25 -8.54 10.55
C ALA A 368 11.26 -10.04 10.88
N ASP A 369 12.11 -10.79 10.16
CA ASP A 369 12.37 -12.19 10.47
C ASP A 369 13.08 -12.33 11.82
N GLY A 370 12.71 -13.33 12.62
CA GLY A 370 13.27 -13.54 13.95
C GLY A 370 14.77 -13.83 13.94
N GLU A 371 15.33 -14.49 12.91
CA GLU A 371 16.78 -14.69 12.76
C GLU A 371 17.48 -13.35 12.53
N VAL A 372 16.92 -12.51 11.66
CA VAL A 372 17.43 -11.15 11.42
C VAL A 372 17.37 -10.32 12.69
N ALA A 373 16.24 -10.35 13.40
CA ALA A 373 16.04 -9.58 14.62
C ALA A 373 16.97 -10.01 15.77
N ARG A 374 17.22 -11.32 15.93
CA ARG A 374 18.19 -11.85 16.91
C ARG A 374 19.64 -11.44 16.62
N SER A 375 19.96 -11.05 15.38
CA SER A 375 21.28 -10.55 15.01
C SER A 375 21.49 -9.07 15.34
N TRP A 376 20.44 -8.35 15.71
CA TRP A 376 20.55 -6.94 16.06
C TRP A 376 21.47 -6.75 17.26
N PRO A 377 22.25 -5.64 17.30
CA PRO A 377 22.99 -5.32 18.50
C PRO A 377 22.01 -5.25 19.67
N GLY A 378 22.27 -6.03 20.72
CA GLY A 378 21.46 -6.04 21.94
C GLY A 378 21.29 -4.61 22.49
N PRO A 379 20.28 -4.38 23.34
CA PRO A 379 19.96 -3.03 23.82
C PRO A 379 21.23 -2.42 24.40
N ALA A 380 21.82 -1.47 23.66
CA ALA A 380 23.07 -0.86 24.07
C ALA A 380 22.87 -0.28 25.47
N ASP A 381 23.76 -0.60 26.43
CA ASP A 381 23.80 0.01 27.76
C ASP A 381 23.58 1.53 27.61
N GLY A 382 22.38 2.01 27.94
CA GLY A 382 21.96 3.26 27.32
C GLY A 382 20.54 3.72 27.60
N GLY A 383 20.05 3.54 28.82
CA GLY A 383 18.86 4.25 29.31
C GLY A 383 17.51 3.70 28.83
N VAL A 384 17.45 2.45 28.37
CA VAL A 384 16.18 1.74 28.11
C VAL A 384 16.01 0.64 29.17
N ALA A 385 14.82 0.46 29.69
CA ALA A 385 14.46 -0.55 30.69
C ALA A 385 13.05 -1.07 30.44
N ALA A 386 12.70 -2.24 31.01
CA ALA A 386 11.33 -2.72 31.01
C ALA A 386 10.41 -1.68 31.68
N LEU A 387 9.22 -1.49 31.13
CA LEU A 387 8.19 -0.61 31.66
C LEU A 387 7.68 -1.22 32.97
N ASP A 388 7.75 -0.45 34.06
CA ASP A 388 7.08 -0.79 35.31
C ASP A 388 5.74 -0.05 35.37
N PRO A 389 4.58 -0.73 35.28
CA PRO A 389 3.29 -0.05 35.22
C PRO A 389 2.98 0.81 36.45
N GLN A 390 3.55 0.47 37.62
CA GLN A 390 3.33 1.23 38.86
C GLN A 390 4.19 2.49 38.93
N VAL A 391 5.40 2.44 38.37
CA VAL A 391 6.36 3.56 38.38
C VAL A 391 6.21 4.46 37.17
N ASP A 392 6.03 3.87 35.99
CA ASP A 392 6.06 4.56 34.69
C ASP A 392 4.68 4.80 34.09
N GLY A 393 3.67 4.08 34.54
CA GLY A 393 2.36 4.04 33.90
C GLY A 393 1.74 5.42 33.67
N ALA A 394 1.79 6.31 34.67
CA ALA A 394 1.22 7.65 34.54
C ALA A 394 1.95 8.52 33.50
N ASP A 395 3.28 8.40 33.38
CA ASP A 395 4.06 9.15 32.40
C ASP A 395 3.89 8.58 30.98
N VAL A 396 3.90 7.24 30.86
CA VAL A 396 3.70 6.55 29.59
C VAL A 396 2.30 6.80 29.05
N ALA A 397 1.26 6.70 29.88
CA ALA A 397 -0.12 6.95 29.46
C ALA A 397 -0.28 8.38 28.90
N ARG A 398 0.26 9.39 29.60
CA ARG A 398 0.24 10.78 29.11
C ARG A 398 1.02 10.96 27.82
N LEU A 399 2.20 10.36 27.72
CA LEU A 399 3.03 10.46 26.53
C LEU A 399 2.36 9.77 25.34
N HIS A 400 1.70 8.63 25.55
CA HIS A 400 0.93 7.93 24.53
C HIS A 400 -0.20 8.80 23.98
N ASP A 401 -1.06 9.34 24.86
CA ASP A 401 -2.21 10.15 24.45
C ASP A 401 -1.77 11.44 23.72
N LEU A 402 -0.58 11.97 24.04
CA LEU A 402 0.02 13.11 23.34
C LEU A 402 0.54 12.73 21.95
N LEU A 403 1.23 11.60 21.83
CA LEU A 403 1.87 11.17 20.58
C LEU A 403 0.87 10.53 19.60
N PHE A 404 -0.19 9.90 20.11
CA PHE A 404 -1.17 9.13 19.36
C PHE A 404 -2.62 9.54 19.69
N PRO A 405 -2.99 10.82 19.54
CA PRO A 405 -4.25 11.37 20.06
C PRO A 405 -5.54 10.80 19.44
N ALA A 406 -5.43 10.04 18.34
CA ALA A 406 -6.55 9.44 17.60
C ALA A 406 -6.39 7.93 17.38
N THR A 407 -5.54 7.27 18.17
CA THR A 407 -5.35 5.82 18.09
C THR A 407 -6.52 5.05 18.71
N TYR A 408 -6.54 3.74 18.46
CA TYR A 408 -7.58 2.81 18.90
C TYR A 408 -7.42 2.37 20.36
N ARG A 409 -6.31 2.70 21.02
CA ARG A 409 -6.01 2.32 22.39
C ARG A 409 -5.66 3.57 23.19
N SER A 410 -6.22 3.76 24.37
CA SER A 410 -5.79 4.87 25.24
C SER A 410 -4.48 4.54 25.95
N GLY A 411 -3.76 5.57 26.42
CA GLY A 411 -2.55 5.35 27.21
C GLY A 411 -2.81 4.58 28.50
N ALA A 412 -4.00 4.71 29.09
CA ALA A 412 -4.40 3.96 30.28
C ALA A 412 -4.62 2.46 29.98
N GLN A 413 -5.31 2.15 28.88
CA GLN A 413 -5.50 0.76 28.42
C GLN A 413 -4.15 0.10 28.10
N LEU A 414 -3.28 0.80 27.35
CA LEU A 414 -1.96 0.30 27.01
C LEU A 414 -1.12 -0.06 28.24
N VAL A 415 -1.18 0.75 29.30
CA VAL A 415 -0.47 0.45 30.56
C VAL A 415 -1.11 -0.71 31.30
N ALA A 416 -2.44 -0.85 31.24
CA ALA A 416 -3.16 -1.98 31.82
C ALA A 416 -2.75 -3.30 31.14
N ASP A 417 -2.69 -3.35 29.80
CA ASP A 417 -2.27 -4.56 29.07
C ASP A 417 -0.86 -5.02 29.47
N VAL A 418 0.06 -4.08 29.71
CA VAL A 418 1.41 -4.40 30.20
C VAL A 418 1.38 -4.88 31.65
N ALA A 419 0.47 -4.35 32.48
CA ALA A 419 0.31 -4.77 33.87
C ALA A 419 -0.30 -6.16 34.00
N ASP A 420 -1.26 -6.49 33.13
CA ASP A 420 -1.96 -7.77 33.11
C ASP A 420 -1.12 -8.87 32.41
N GLY A 421 -0.07 -8.46 31.70
CA GLY A 421 0.88 -9.36 31.03
C GLY A 421 0.49 -9.73 29.60
N ASP A 422 -0.54 -9.10 29.07
CA ASP A 422 -1.02 -9.24 27.69
C ASP A 422 -0.06 -8.57 26.70
N ALA A 423 0.70 -7.57 27.17
CA ALA A 423 1.73 -6.91 26.38
C ALA A 423 3.08 -6.83 27.14
N ARG A 424 4.14 -6.49 26.39
CA ARG A 424 5.50 -6.26 26.89
C ARG A 424 5.90 -4.81 26.59
N GLY A 425 6.29 -4.06 27.61
CA GLY A 425 6.63 -2.64 27.49
C GLY A 425 8.09 -2.33 27.84
N TRP A 426 8.67 -1.35 27.14
CA TRP A 426 9.96 -0.73 27.46
C TRP A 426 9.83 0.78 27.51
N VAL A 427 10.61 1.41 28.38
CA VAL A 427 10.72 2.87 28.51
C VAL A 427 12.15 3.33 28.26
N ALA A 428 12.30 4.49 27.64
CA ALA A 428 13.56 5.19 27.45
C ALA A 428 13.64 6.37 28.42
N ARG A 429 14.80 6.56 29.07
CA ARG A 429 15.05 7.64 30.04
C ARG A 429 16.32 8.41 29.72
N ALA A 430 16.22 9.73 29.80
CA ALA A 430 17.35 10.66 29.74
C ALA A 430 17.61 11.32 31.11
N GLY A 431 17.67 10.52 32.19
CA GLY A 431 17.95 11.01 33.55
C GLY A 431 16.73 11.55 34.33
N GLY A 432 15.51 11.24 33.89
CA GLY A 432 14.25 11.68 34.50
C GLY A 432 13.06 10.77 34.13
N PRO A 433 11.83 11.31 34.03
CA PRO A 433 10.67 10.54 33.58
C PRO A 433 10.89 9.97 32.17
N PRO A 434 10.13 8.95 31.75
CA PRO A 434 10.24 8.36 30.42
C PRO A 434 10.14 9.43 29.32
N VAL A 435 11.12 9.43 28.40
CA VAL A 435 11.16 10.28 27.20
C VAL A 435 10.68 9.55 25.94
N GLY A 436 10.41 8.25 26.07
CA GLY A 436 9.88 7.40 25.03
C GLY A 436 9.52 6.02 25.57
N TYR A 437 8.76 5.27 24.81
CA TYR A 437 8.36 3.91 25.15
C TYR A 437 8.14 3.07 23.89
N ALA A 438 8.15 1.75 24.06
CA ALA A 438 7.67 0.80 23.06
C ALA A 438 6.83 -0.28 23.74
N VAL A 439 5.78 -0.74 23.06
CA VAL A 439 4.95 -1.86 23.50
C VAL A 439 4.78 -2.84 22.36
N ALA A 440 4.94 -4.13 22.65
CA ALA A 440 4.70 -5.22 21.73
C ALA A 440 3.91 -6.34 22.43
N GLN A 441 3.27 -7.20 21.65
CA GLN A 441 2.48 -8.33 22.14
C GLN A 441 2.63 -9.52 21.20
N VAL A 442 2.28 -10.72 21.68
CA VAL A 442 2.12 -11.89 20.82
C VAL A 442 0.64 -11.99 20.48
N GLN A 443 0.31 -11.94 19.20
CA GLN A 443 -1.04 -12.07 18.69
C GLN A 443 -1.58 -13.50 18.91
N PRO A 444 -2.90 -13.69 18.85
CA PRO A 444 -3.52 -14.99 19.13
C PRO A 444 -3.09 -16.11 18.18
N ASP A 445 -2.66 -15.75 16.97
CA ASP A 445 -2.12 -16.65 15.96
C ASP A 445 -0.63 -16.99 16.14
N GLY A 446 0.02 -16.41 17.16
CA GLY A 446 1.43 -16.59 17.49
C GLY A 446 2.37 -15.57 16.85
N GLU A 447 1.86 -14.65 16.02
CA GLU A 447 2.70 -13.59 15.44
C GLU A 447 3.14 -12.58 16.50
N GLY A 448 4.41 -12.17 16.47
CA GLY A 448 4.86 -11.04 17.28
C GLY A 448 4.43 -9.72 16.65
N TYR A 449 3.84 -8.81 17.42
CA TYR A 449 3.41 -7.50 16.89
C TYR A 449 3.94 -6.35 17.74
N LEU A 450 4.70 -5.45 17.12
CA LEU A 450 5.18 -4.22 17.72
C LEU A 450 4.14 -3.11 17.50
N ASP A 451 3.33 -2.87 18.52
CA ASP A 451 2.12 -2.06 18.43
C ASP A 451 2.41 -0.55 18.47
N PHE A 452 3.13 -0.09 19.49
CA PHE A 452 3.42 1.33 19.66
C PHE A 452 4.90 1.59 19.90
N VAL A 453 5.45 2.59 19.21
CA VAL A 453 6.79 3.15 19.50
C VAL A 453 6.70 4.66 19.50
N GLY A 454 6.85 5.26 20.69
CA GLY A 454 6.73 6.69 20.90
C GLY A 454 8.01 7.30 21.46
N VAL A 455 8.45 8.45 20.92
CA VAL A 455 9.53 9.26 21.51
C VAL A 455 9.09 10.72 21.51
N ALA A 456 9.18 11.37 22.69
CA ALA A 456 8.89 12.78 22.88
C ALA A 456 9.71 13.64 21.91
N ALA A 457 9.10 14.70 21.36
CA ALA A 457 9.69 15.50 20.29
C ALA A 457 11.08 16.05 20.65
N GLU A 458 11.25 16.48 21.89
CA GLU A 458 12.46 17.07 22.44
C GLU A 458 13.60 16.06 22.59
N ALA A 459 13.28 14.76 22.65
CA ALA A 459 14.24 13.67 22.79
C ALA A 459 14.53 12.95 21.45
N ARG A 460 13.88 13.34 20.34
CA ARG A 460 14.12 12.73 19.03
C ARG A 460 15.56 12.92 18.57
N HIS A 461 16.01 12.09 17.62
CA HIS A 461 17.39 12.04 17.12
C HIS A 461 18.46 11.60 18.12
N GLY A 462 18.11 11.26 19.37
CA GLY A 462 19.00 10.65 20.35
C GLY A 462 19.20 9.13 20.21
N GLY A 463 18.65 8.51 19.16
CA GLY A 463 18.72 7.05 18.95
C GLY A 463 17.74 6.22 19.79
N TRP A 464 16.85 6.85 20.56
CA TRP A 464 15.91 6.16 21.45
C TRP A 464 14.95 5.22 20.74
N GLY A 465 14.40 5.61 19.59
CA GLY A 465 13.49 4.75 18.81
C GLY A 465 14.14 3.42 18.45
N ARG A 466 15.39 3.45 17.95
CA ARG A 466 16.15 2.24 17.64
C ARG A 466 16.33 1.36 18.88
N ARG A 467 16.76 1.93 20.01
CA ARG A 467 16.99 1.18 21.26
C ARG A 467 15.70 0.55 21.80
N LEU A 468 14.59 1.29 21.75
CA LEU A 468 13.27 0.81 22.17
C LEU A 468 12.81 -0.36 21.31
N VAL A 469 12.86 -0.22 19.98
CA VAL A 469 12.48 -1.29 19.03
C VAL A 469 13.32 -2.54 19.28
N THR A 470 14.65 -2.41 19.32
CA THR A 470 15.53 -3.57 19.51
C THR A 470 15.33 -4.25 20.86
N ALA A 471 15.09 -3.49 21.93
CA ALA A 471 14.83 -4.06 23.26
C ALA A 471 13.51 -4.81 23.32
N CYS A 472 12.45 -4.20 22.77
CA CYS A 472 11.10 -4.74 22.81
C CYS A 472 10.95 -6.00 21.95
N VAL A 473 11.51 -5.97 20.72
CA VAL A 473 11.51 -7.13 19.82
C VAL A 473 12.36 -8.27 20.38
N ALA A 474 13.53 -7.98 20.95
CA ALA A 474 14.38 -9.03 21.53
C ALA A 474 13.65 -9.79 22.64
N ALA A 475 12.96 -9.08 23.53
CA ALA A 475 12.19 -9.72 24.59
C ALA A 475 10.98 -10.50 24.08
N LEU A 476 10.31 -10.02 23.02
CA LEU A 476 9.22 -10.76 22.39
C LEU A 476 9.70 -12.10 21.81
N LEU A 477 10.92 -12.12 21.25
CA LEU A 477 11.54 -13.33 20.70
C LEU A 477 12.06 -14.29 21.78
N GLU A 478 12.30 -13.81 23.01
CA GLU A 478 12.75 -14.63 24.16
C GLU A 478 11.62 -15.48 24.74
N ASP A 479 10.36 -15.03 24.65
CA ASP A 479 9.18 -15.75 25.17
C ASP A 479 8.93 -17.07 24.43
N GLY A 480 9.58 -17.29 23.28
CA GLY A 480 9.54 -18.52 22.50
C GLY A 480 8.29 -18.62 21.63
N GLY A 481 8.40 -19.28 20.47
CA GLY A 481 7.26 -19.46 19.54
C GLY A 481 7.00 -18.30 18.58
N VAL A 482 7.72 -17.17 18.72
CA VAL A 482 7.67 -16.05 17.78
C VAL A 482 8.79 -16.18 16.73
N ASP A 483 8.39 -16.41 15.48
CA ASP A 483 9.32 -16.58 14.36
C ASP A 483 9.56 -15.29 13.56
N HIS A 484 8.63 -14.33 13.64
CA HIS A 484 8.71 -13.03 12.99
C HIS A 484 7.98 -11.97 13.83
N VAL A 485 8.33 -10.70 13.61
CA VAL A 485 7.66 -9.57 14.24
C VAL A 485 7.16 -8.59 13.20
N ALA A 486 5.86 -8.34 13.19
CA ALA A 486 5.20 -7.35 12.36
C ALA A 486 5.01 -6.01 13.08
N LEU A 487 4.83 -4.96 12.30
CA LEU A 487 4.38 -3.65 12.75
C LEU A 487 3.66 -2.94 11.61
N THR A 488 2.85 -1.94 11.96
CA THR A 488 2.19 -1.08 10.98
C THR A 488 2.70 0.36 11.12
N VAL A 489 3.00 1.01 10.00
CA VAL A 489 3.47 2.40 9.96
C VAL A 489 2.78 3.21 8.88
N ASP A 490 2.30 4.40 9.24
CA ASP A 490 1.72 5.37 8.31
C ASP A 490 2.77 5.84 7.29
N GLU A 491 2.42 5.86 6.00
CA GLU A 491 3.29 6.25 4.88
C GLU A 491 3.92 7.64 5.05
N THR A 492 3.24 8.54 5.76
CA THR A 492 3.72 9.89 6.01
C THR A 492 4.82 9.95 7.07
N ASN A 493 5.01 8.88 7.85
CA ASN A 493 6.03 8.79 8.89
C ASN A 493 7.39 8.32 8.34
N VAL A 494 7.98 9.16 7.50
CA VAL A 494 9.26 8.90 6.81
C VAL A 494 10.39 8.53 7.79
N ALA A 495 10.41 9.15 8.97
CA ALA A 495 11.44 8.88 9.98
C ALA A 495 11.33 7.47 10.58
N ALA A 496 10.12 7.00 10.86
CA ALA A 496 9.88 5.65 11.36
C ALA A 496 10.14 4.60 10.26
N LEU A 497 9.68 4.85 9.04
CA LEU A 497 9.97 3.99 7.88
C LEU A 497 11.49 3.81 7.66
N ALA A 498 12.26 4.91 7.72
CA ALA A 498 13.72 4.85 7.62
C ALA A 498 14.33 4.03 8.77
N LEU A 499 13.83 4.20 10.00
CA LEU A 499 14.27 3.42 11.15
C LEU A 499 14.01 1.92 10.96
N TYR A 500 12.78 1.52 10.64
CA TYR A 500 12.43 0.11 10.52
C TYR A 500 13.17 -0.58 9.36
N ARG A 501 13.26 0.08 8.20
CA ARG A 501 14.07 -0.43 7.07
C ARG A 501 15.54 -0.58 7.44
N SER A 502 16.09 0.35 8.23
CA SER A 502 17.48 0.25 8.73
C SER A 502 17.73 -0.84 9.77
N LEU A 503 16.66 -1.47 10.27
CA LEU A 503 16.69 -2.67 11.12
C LEU A 503 16.38 -3.96 10.31
N GLY A 504 16.14 -3.86 9.00
CA GLY A 504 15.86 -5.01 8.15
C GLY A 504 14.39 -5.43 8.12
N PHE A 505 13.47 -4.59 8.61
CA PHE A 505 12.05 -4.78 8.34
C PHE A 505 11.79 -4.65 6.83
N ARG A 506 11.07 -5.62 6.27
CA ARG A 506 10.66 -5.65 4.87
C ARG A 506 9.15 -5.36 4.76
N PRO A 507 8.69 -4.65 3.72
CA PRO A 507 7.26 -4.55 3.44
C PRO A 507 6.65 -5.92 3.21
N GLU A 508 5.44 -6.11 3.73
CA GLU A 508 4.63 -7.30 3.51
C GLU A 508 3.35 -6.97 2.77
N THR A 509 2.57 -6.01 3.29
CA THR A 509 1.31 -5.58 2.70
C THR A 509 1.04 -4.10 2.96
N ASP A 510 0.16 -3.52 2.15
CA ASP A 510 -0.25 -2.12 2.25
C ASP A 510 -1.76 -2.06 2.50
N ILE A 511 -2.14 -1.42 3.59
CA ILE A 511 -3.51 -1.31 4.06
C ILE A 511 -3.95 0.14 4.01
N VAL A 512 -5.21 0.38 3.68
CA VAL A 512 -5.83 1.70 3.74
C VAL A 512 -7.09 1.62 4.59
N GLY A 513 -7.24 2.60 5.49
CA GLY A 513 -8.46 2.81 6.24
C GLY A 513 -9.40 3.77 5.52
N TYR A 514 -10.69 3.67 5.78
CA TYR A 514 -11.74 4.57 5.31
C TYR A 514 -12.59 4.95 6.51
N ARG A 515 -12.62 6.24 6.87
CA ARG A 515 -13.22 6.71 8.11
C ARG A 515 -14.23 7.83 7.88
N THR A 516 -15.18 7.98 8.80
CA THR A 516 -16.12 9.10 8.79
C THR A 516 -15.39 10.46 8.84
N PRO A 517 -15.71 11.42 7.95
CA PRO A 517 -15.05 12.72 7.90
C PRO A 517 -15.21 13.52 9.20
N GLY A 518 -14.18 14.28 9.58
CA GLY A 518 -14.27 15.29 10.65
C GLY A 518 -14.09 14.78 12.08
N HIS A 519 -14.02 13.47 12.32
CA HIS A 519 -13.75 12.86 13.64
C HIS A 519 -12.26 12.75 13.95
N ARG A 520 -11.51 13.84 13.77
CA ARG A 520 -10.21 14.00 14.46
C ARG A 520 -10.53 14.55 15.84
N ARG A 521 -10.40 13.74 16.89
CA ARG A 521 -10.70 14.10 18.30
C ARG A 521 -10.42 15.59 18.54
N ARG A 522 -11.48 16.37 18.77
CA ARG A 522 -11.30 17.61 19.53
C ARG A 522 -10.85 17.18 20.93
N PRO A 523 -9.72 17.69 21.45
CA PRO A 523 -9.39 17.44 22.84
C PRO A 523 -10.59 17.86 23.68
N ARG A 524 -11.13 16.94 24.49
CA ARG A 524 -12.10 17.33 25.52
C ARG A 524 -11.37 18.34 26.43
N PRO A 525 -12.02 19.46 26.77
CA PRO A 525 -11.42 20.54 27.54
C PRO A 525 -10.94 20.11 28.93
#